data_AF-A0A6B8KDB1-F1
#
_entry.id   AF-A0A6B8KDB1-F1
#
_cell.length_a   1.000
_cell.length_b   1.000
_cell.length_c   1.000
_cell.angle_alpha   90.00
_cell.angle_beta   90.00
_cell.angle_gamma   90.00
#
_symmetry.space_group_name_H-M   'P 1'
#
loop_
_entity.id
_entity.type
_entity.pdbx_description
1 polymer ?
#
loop_
_entity_poly.entity_id
_entity_poly.type
_entity_poly.pdbx_seq_one_letter_code
_entity_poly.pdbx_strand_id
1 'polypeptide(L)'
;MDYILVDLGAVMKHAAQPSPTSVRLSDDTRKILDEAARLTRRSRSYLVEETLKQFLPRIVQKETRPAAEERIRRLKELQGIGARLLGPKTIEEIDANIRQIRGDD
;
A
#
# COMPACT_ATOMS: atom_id res chain seq x y z
N MET A 1 13.65 -37.50 39.71
CA MET A 1 12.70 -36.38 39.81
C MET A 1 13.51 -35.13 39.48
N ASP A 2 13.76 -34.92 38.19
CA ASP A 2 14.52 -33.77 37.70
C ASP A 2 13.54 -32.69 37.28
N TYR A 3 13.57 -31.55 37.99
CA TYR A 3 12.83 -30.37 37.60
C TYR A 3 13.64 -29.64 36.54
N ILE A 4 13.21 -29.71 35.29
CA ILE A 4 13.70 -28.81 34.24
C ILE A 4 13.04 -27.45 34.49
N LEU A 5 13.79 -26.53 35.09
CA LEU A 5 13.49 -25.10 34.99
C LEU A 5 13.67 -24.70 33.52
N VAL A 6 12.56 -24.55 32.81
CA VAL A 6 12.57 -23.88 31.52
C VAL A 6 12.63 -22.38 31.81
N ASP A 7 13.79 -21.79 31.53
CA ASP A 7 13.98 -20.35 31.52
C ASP A 7 13.01 -19.71 30.50
N LEU A 8 11.91 -19.17 31.01
CA LEU A 8 10.92 -18.40 30.26
C LEU A 8 11.44 -17.00 29.86
N GLY A 9 12.72 -16.69 30.09
CA GLY A 9 13.35 -15.40 29.77
C GLY A 9 13.76 -15.21 28.31
N ALA A 10 13.78 -16.26 27.48
CA ALA A 10 14.44 -16.22 26.17
C ALA A 10 13.54 -15.86 24.96
N VAL A 11 12.33 -15.30 25.17
CA VAL A 11 11.50 -14.79 24.06
C VAL A 11 11.11 -13.32 24.27
N MET A 12 12.01 -12.51 24.83
CA MET A 12 11.96 -11.08 24.56
C MET A 12 12.54 -10.84 23.17
N LYS A 13 11.70 -10.97 22.13
CA LYS A 13 11.96 -10.34 20.83
C LYS A 13 12.42 -8.92 21.12
N HIS A 14 13.69 -8.62 20.92
CA HIS A 14 14.19 -7.25 20.94
C HIS A 14 13.43 -6.52 19.84
N ALA A 15 12.35 -5.84 20.19
CA ALA A 15 11.76 -4.83 19.33
C ALA A 15 12.88 -3.83 19.09
N ALA A 16 13.47 -3.88 17.89
CA ALA A 16 14.56 -3.00 17.52
C ALA A 16 14.11 -1.57 17.85
N GLN A 17 14.87 -0.88 18.69
CA GLN A 17 14.54 0.49 19.06
C GLN A 17 14.49 1.32 17.76
N PRO A 18 13.47 2.19 17.59
CA PRO A 18 13.35 2.98 16.39
C PRO A 18 14.58 3.89 16.25
N SER A 19 15.29 3.75 15.13
CA SER A 19 16.44 4.60 14.83
C SER A 19 15.97 6.02 14.51
N PRO A 20 16.54 7.06 15.15
CA PRO A 20 16.15 8.44 14.87
C PRO A 20 16.48 8.78 13.42
N THR A 21 15.49 9.31 12.69
CA THR A 21 15.64 9.74 11.30
C THR A 21 15.38 11.25 11.22
N SER A 22 16.36 11.99 10.70
CA SER A 22 16.24 13.44 10.50
C SER A 22 15.71 13.74 9.09
N VAL A 23 14.65 14.54 9.00
CA VAL A 23 14.02 14.94 7.74
C VAL A 23 13.91 16.46 7.70
N ARG A 24 14.30 17.05 6.57
CA ARG A 24 14.14 18.50 6.34
C ARG A 24 12.73 18.77 5.81
N LEU A 25 11.98 19.60 6.53
CA LEU A 25 10.65 20.04 6.14
C LEU A 25 10.69 21.53 5.77
N SER A 26 9.88 21.93 4.79
CA SER A 26 9.62 23.36 4.56
C SER A 26 8.96 24.01 5.78
N ASP A 27 9.11 25.32 5.92
CA ASP A 27 8.54 26.05 7.05
C ASP A 27 7.02 25.93 7.11
N ASP A 28 6.35 25.94 5.94
CA ASP A 28 4.90 25.76 5.87
C ASP A 28 4.46 24.36 6.31
N THR A 29 5.17 23.32 5.89
CA THR A 29 4.90 21.94 6.33
C THR A 29 5.10 21.80 7.84
N ARG A 30 6.11 22.47 8.40
CA ARG A 30 6.37 22.48 9.83
C ARG A 30 5.24 23.15 10.61
N LYS A 31 4.74 24.30 10.14
CA LYS A 31 3.60 24.99 10.75
C LYS A 31 2.35 24.13 10.78
N ILE A 32 2.04 23.44 9.67
CA ILE A 32 0.91 22.52 9.59
C ILE A 32 1.07 21.37 10.59
N LEU A 33 2.27 20.78 10.69
CA LEU A 33 2.57 19.72 11.64
C LEU A 33 2.46 20.20 13.10
N ASP A 34 2.92 21.42 13.39
CA ASP A 34 2.80 22.05 14.71
C ASP A 34 1.36 22.28 15.11
N GLU A 35 0.54 22.79 14.20
CA GLU A 35 -0.89 22.99 14.42
C GLU A 35 -1.61 21.66 14.65
N ALA A 36 -1.33 20.65 13.82
CA ALA A 36 -1.90 19.31 13.98
C ALA A 36 -1.51 18.67 15.31
N ALA A 37 -0.26 18.81 15.74
CA ALA A 37 0.21 18.34 17.05
C ALA A 37 -0.55 19.02 18.20
N ARG A 38 -0.74 20.34 18.11
CA ARG A 38 -1.51 21.12 19.09
C ARG A 38 -2.97 20.67 19.17
N LEU A 39 -3.63 20.49 18.03
CA LEU A 39 -5.05 20.13 17.96
C LEU A 39 -5.31 18.70 18.46
N THR A 40 -4.44 17.76 18.08
CA THR A 40 -4.61 16.33 18.40
C THR A 40 -4.01 15.93 19.75
N ARG A 41 -3.23 16.82 20.39
CA ARG A 41 -2.42 16.54 21.58
C ARG A 41 -1.49 15.34 21.40
N ARG A 42 -0.97 15.15 20.17
CA ARG A 42 -0.01 14.09 19.83
C ARG A 42 1.35 14.69 19.53
N SER A 43 2.40 13.87 19.66
CA SER A 43 3.75 14.31 19.29
C SER A 43 3.88 14.42 17.77
N ARG A 44 4.74 15.33 17.31
CA ARG A 44 5.05 15.49 15.88
C ARG A 44 5.57 14.18 15.28
N SER A 45 6.46 13.49 15.99
CA SER A 45 7.02 12.21 15.54
C SER A 45 5.94 11.15 15.33
N TYR A 46 4.96 11.07 16.24
CA TYR A 46 3.82 10.17 16.09
C TYR A 46 3.01 10.50 14.84
N LEU A 47 2.69 11.78 14.62
CA LEU A 47 1.91 12.20 13.45
C LEU A 47 2.65 11.93 12.12
N VAL A 48 3.97 12.14 12.09
CA VAL A 48 4.81 11.81 10.94
C VAL A 48 4.80 10.31 10.68
N GLU A 49 4.99 9.49 11.72
CA GLU A 49 5.00 8.03 11.60
C GLU A 49 3.65 7.49 11.09
N GLU A 50 2.54 7.94 11.65
CA GLU A 50 1.20 7.52 11.21
C GLU A 50 0.89 7.97 9.78
N THR A 51 1.30 9.19 9.42
CA THR A 51 1.17 9.68 8.03
C THR A 51 1.97 8.82 7.06
N LEU A 52 3.21 8.45 7.41
CA LEU A 52 4.03 7.58 6.58
C LEU A 52 3.39 6.21 6.41
N LYS A 53 2.92 5.57 7.50
CA LYS A 53 2.23 4.27 7.43
C LYS A 53 1.00 4.32 6.52
N GLN A 54 0.21 5.40 6.60
CA GLN A 54 -1.03 5.53 5.85
C GLN A 54 -0.81 5.84 4.36
N PHE A 55 0.16 6.70 4.03
CA PHE A 55 0.29 7.25 2.67
C PHE A 55 1.47 6.69 1.87
N LEU A 56 2.54 6.22 2.51
CA LEU A 56 3.70 5.70 1.80
C LEU A 56 3.37 4.55 0.84
N PRO A 57 2.50 3.56 1.18
CA PRO A 57 2.14 2.51 0.24
C PRO A 57 1.48 3.04 -1.04
N ARG A 58 0.67 4.09 -0.92
CA ARG A 58 -0.01 4.72 -2.07
C ARG A 58 0.98 5.49 -2.94
N ILE A 59 1.93 6.20 -2.32
CA ILE A 59 3.02 6.90 -3.02
C ILE A 59 3.85 5.86 -3.78
N VAL A 60 4.32 4.81 -3.11
CA VAL A 60 5.07 3.73 -3.74
C VAL A 60 4.29 3.17 -4.91
N GLN A 61 3.02 2.78 -4.73
CA GLN A 61 2.20 2.25 -5.83
C GLN A 61 2.06 3.22 -6.99
N LYS A 62 1.96 4.54 -6.74
CA LYS A 62 1.85 5.57 -7.78
C LYS A 62 3.16 5.73 -8.56
N GLU A 63 4.28 5.79 -7.85
CA GLU A 63 5.61 6.00 -8.43
C GLU A 63 6.17 4.73 -9.07
N THR A 64 5.77 3.54 -8.58
CA THR A 64 6.18 2.24 -9.12
C THR A 64 5.14 1.62 -10.05
N ARG A 65 4.12 2.39 -10.49
CA ARG A 65 3.18 1.88 -11.49
C ARG A 65 3.98 1.35 -12.67
N PRO A 66 3.71 0.11 -13.12
CA PRO A 66 4.39 -0.42 -14.29
C PRO A 66 4.24 0.59 -15.43
N ALA A 67 5.37 0.92 -16.07
CA ALA A 67 5.37 1.74 -17.27
C ALA A 67 4.29 1.22 -18.24
N ALA A 68 3.74 2.09 -19.10
CA ALA A 68 2.72 1.68 -20.06
C ALA A 68 3.09 0.38 -20.80
N GLU A 69 4.38 0.17 -21.04
CA GLU A 69 4.99 -1.04 -21.59
C GLU A 69 4.76 -2.31 -20.75
N GLU A 70 4.92 -2.26 -19.43
CA GLU A 70 4.70 -3.41 -18.54
C GLU A 70 3.19 -3.68 -18.35
N ARG A 71 2.33 -2.65 -18.43
CA ARG A 71 0.88 -2.85 -18.57
C ARG A 71 0.53 -3.54 -19.89
N ILE A 72 1.11 -3.08 -21.00
CA ILE A 72 0.90 -3.67 -22.33
C ILE A 72 1.45 -5.10 -22.35
N ARG A 73 2.60 -5.36 -21.73
CA ARG A 73 3.17 -6.70 -21.60
C ARG A 73 2.24 -7.62 -20.82
N ARG A 74 1.71 -7.20 -19.67
CA ARG A 74 0.70 -7.98 -18.94
C ARG A 74 -0.57 -8.21 -19.75
N LEU A 75 -1.03 -7.21 -20.50
CA LEU A 75 -2.18 -7.38 -21.40
C LEU A 75 -1.89 -8.38 -22.52
N LYS A 76 -0.66 -8.38 -23.06
CA LYS A 76 -0.19 -9.39 -24.03
C LYS A 76 -0.06 -10.78 -23.40
N GLU A 77 0.42 -10.89 -22.17
CA GLU A 77 0.48 -12.15 -21.41
C GLU A 77 -0.92 -12.70 -21.11
N LEU A 78 -1.91 -11.83 -20.91
CA LEU A 78 -3.33 -12.17 -20.75
C LEU A 78 -4.03 -12.42 -22.09
N GLN A 79 -3.43 -12.03 -23.22
CA GLN A 79 -4.00 -12.17 -24.55
C GLN A 79 -4.12 -13.66 -24.89
N GLY A 80 -5.36 -14.13 -25.03
CA GLY A 80 -5.68 -15.53 -25.32
C GLY A 80 -5.96 -16.41 -24.10
N ILE A 81 -5.66 -15.97 -22.86
CA ILE A 81 -6.10 -16.69 -21.65
C ILE A 81 -7.63 -16.59 -21.53
N GLY A 82 -8.21 -15.41 -21.79
CA GLY A 82 -9.67 -15.22 -21.77
C GLY A 82 -10.40 -16.11 -22.78
N ALA A 83 -9.87 -16.22 -24.01
CA ALA A 83 -10.45 -17.07 -25.05
C ALA A 83 -10.32 -18.57 -24.74
N ARG A 84 -9.25 -18.99 -24.03
CA ARG A 84 -9.07 -20.39 -23.59
C ARG A 84 -9.99 -20.77 -22.44
N LEU A 85 -10.24 -19.87 -21.49
CA LEU A 85 -11.04 -20.16 -20.29
C LEU A 85 -12.55 -19.99 -20.51
N LEU A 86 -12.95 -19.01 -21.33
CA LEU A 86 -14.37 -18.64 -21.51
C LEU A 86 -14.86 -18.86 -22.95
N GLY A 87 -14.00 -19.33 -23.85
CA GLY A 87 -14.29 -19.42 -25.28
C GLY A 87 -14.23 -18.06 -25.99
N PRO A 88 -14.30 -18.05 -27.32
CA PRO A 88 -14.44 -16.81 -28.09
C PRO A 88 -15.80 -16.16 -27.78
N LYS A 89 -15.78 -14.89 -27.39
CA LYS A 89 -17.01 -14.10 -27.22
C LYS A 89 -17.45 -13.49 -28.54
N THR A 90 -18.76 -13.37 -28.75
CA THR A 90 -19.30 -12.62 -29.90
C THR A 90 -19.22 -11.12 -29.66
N ILE A 91 -19.38 -10.34 -30.73
CA ILE A 91 -19.35 -8.88 -30.67
C ILE A 91 -20.46 -8.35 -29.75
N GLU A 92 -21.63 -8.99 -29.79
CA GLU A 92 -22.81 -8.64 -28.99
C GLU A 92 -22.55 -8.86 -27.50
N GLU A 93 -21.88 -9.95 -27.13
CA GLU A 93 -21.50 -10.24 -25.74
C GLU A 93 -20.45 -9.27 -25.22
N ILE A 94 -19.50 -8.85 -26.07
CA ILE A 94 -18.50 -7.85 -25.72
C ILE A 94 -19.19 -6.51 -25.48
N ASP A 95 -20.10 -6.10 -26.37
CA ASP A 95 -20.80 -4.83 -26.27
C ASP A 95 -21.71 -4.77 -25.02
N ALA A 96 -22.42 -5.87 -24.73
CA ALA A 96 -23.22 -5.99 -23.49
C ALA A 96 -22.37 -5.84 -22.22
N ASN A 97 -21.19 -6.48 -22.17
CA ASN A 97 -20.27 -6.33 -21.05
C ASN A 97 -19.72 -4.89 -20.92
N ILE A 98 -19.45 -4.22 -22.05
CA ILE A 98 -18.97 -2.82 -22.03
C ILE A 98 -20.04 -1.89 -21.46
N ARG A 99 -21.31 -2.06 -21.85
CA ARG A 99 -22.43 -1.26 -21.32
C ARG A 99 -22.61 -1.47 -19.81
N GLN A 100 -22.53 -2.72 -19.35
CA GLN A 100 -22.59 -3.06 -17.93
C GLN A 100 -21.46 -2.40 -17.11
N ILE A 101 -20.24 -2.37 -17.66
CA ILE A 101 -19.09 -1.71 -17.00
C ILE A 101 -19.23 -0.18 -16.99
N ARG A 102 -19.83 0.39 -18.04
CA ARG A 102 -20.11 1.84 -18.13
C ARG A 102 -21.26 2.28 -17.23
N GLY A 103 -22.13 1.35 -16.82
CA GLY A 103 -23.31 1.64 -16.01
C GLY A 103 -24.46 2.22 -16.83
N ASP A 104 -24.57 1.86 -18.11
CA ASP A 104 -25.66 2.26 -19.02
C ASP A 104 -26.93 1.37 -18.88
N ASP A 105 -27.12 0.72 -17.72
CA ASP A 105 -28.34 -0.05 -17.36
C ASP A 105 -29.26 0.76 -16.43
#